data_AF-A0A533V8M7-F1
#
_entry.id   AF-A0A533V8M7-F1
#
_cell.length_a   1.000
_cell.length_b   1.000
_cell.length_c   1.000
_cell.angle_alpha   90.00
_cell.angle_beta   90.00
_cell.angle_gamma   90.00
#
_symmetry.space_group_name_H-M   'P 1'
#
loop_
_entity.id
_entity.type
_entity.pdbx_description
1 polymer ?
#
loop_
_entity_poly.entity_id
_entity_poly.type
_entity_poly.pdbx_seq_one_letter_code
_entity_poly.pdbx_strand_id
1 'polypeptide(L)'
;MPALEQILIESPQLIKVVNKVDANSPEVAYAYDILFTFAHVFHMRQRKVLSDNEWAGWFRWMKSSFEQGEIMQIWKYTIEMEKWFDPAFQEFVDEELIPSTKDDNPTILT
;
A
#
# COMPACT_ATOMS: atom_id res chain seq x y z
N MET A 1 12.30 -11.40 -7.15
CA MET A 1 12.41 -10.41 -6.06
C MET A 1 13.84 -9.87 -6.07
N PRO A 2 14.07 -8.55 -6.11
CA PRO A 2 15.40 -8.00 -5.93
C PRO A 2 15.85 -8.23 -4.48
N ALA A 3 17.14 -8.50 -4.29
CA ALA A 3 17.74 -8.83 -2.99
C ALA A 3 17.49 -7.79 -1.88
N LEU A 4 17.15 -6.54 -2.24
CA LEU A 4 16.85 -5.46 -1.31
C LEU A 4 15.56 -5.69 -0.50
N GLU A 5 14.52 -6.26 -1.12
CA GLU A 5 13.24 -6.53 -0.47
C GLU A 5 13.40 -7.63 0.59
N GLN A 6 14.15 -8.70 0.29
CA GLN A 6 14.46 -9.77 1.26
C GLN A 6 15.21 -9.28 2.50
N ILE A 7 16.19 -8.39 2.32
CA ILE A 7 16.99 -7.83 3.42
C ILE A 7 16.11 -7.03 4.39
N LEU A 8 15.14 -6.29 3.87
CA LEU A 8 14.20 -5.50 4.69
C LEU A 8 13.19 -6.37 5.42
N ILE A 9 12.75 -7.48 4.82
CA ILE A 9 11.87 -8.48 5.47
C ILE A 9 12.59 -9.20 6.62
N GLU A 10 13.82 -9.67 6.39
CA GLU A 10 14.60 -10.42 7.39
C GLU A 10 15.19 -9.52 8.50
N SER A 11 15.30 -8.23 8.25
CA SER A 11 15.85 -7.27 9.21
C SER A 11 15.15 -5.92 9.14
N PRO A 12 13.89 -5.83 9.63
CA PRO A 12 13.08 -4.61 9.60
C PRO A 12 13.77 -3.39 10.22
N GLN A 13 14.64 -3.62 11.22
CA GLN A 13 15.47 -2.60 11.86
C GLN A 13 16.45 -1.87 10.93
N LEU A 14 16.70 -2.38 9.72
CA LEU A 14 17.55 -1.73 8.72
C LEU A 14 16.83 -0.63 7.95
N ILE A 15 15.50 -0.50 8.06
CA ILE A 15 14.76 0.62 7.47
C ILE A 15 15.33 1.97 7.96
N LYS A 16 15.90 2.01 9.17
CA LYS A 16 16.57 3.19 9.74
C LYS A 16 17.73 3.74 8.90
N VAL A 17 18.32 2.92 8.03
CA VAL A 17 19.42 3.32 7.13
C VAL A 17 18.90 4.24 6.02
N VAL A 18 17.68 3.99 5.54
CA VAL A 18 17.05 4.77 4.46
C VAL A 18 16.02 5.76 4.99
N ASN A 19 15.45 5.53 6.17
CA ASN A 19 14.45 6.40 6.78
C ASN A 19 14.60 6.44 8.30
N LYS A 20 14.77 7.63 8.88
CA LYS A 20 14.78 7.82 10.35
C LYS A 20 13.40 7.72 10.99
N VAL A 21 12.33 7.56 10.20
CA VAL A 21 11.02 7.17 10.74
C VAL A 21 11.24 5.89 11.51
N ASP A 22 11.08 6.02 12.82
CA ASP A 22 11.00 4.91 13.73
C ASP A 22 9.86 4.02 13.23
N ALA A 23 10.19 2.96 12.48
CA ALA A 23 9.30 1.82 12.33
C ALA A 23 9.26 1.12 13.69
N ASN A 24 8.76 1.82 14.72
CA ASN A 24 8.66 1.35 16.10
C ASN A 24 7.65 0.21 16.24
N SER A 25 7.02 -0.19 15.13
CA SER A 25 6.04 -1.25 15.02
C SER A 25 6.42 -2.14 13.83
N PRO A 26 6.60 -3.46 14.03
CA PRO A 26 6.75 -4.44 12.96
C PRO A 26 5.64 -4.38 11.92
N GLU A 27 4.43 -3.97 12.31
CA GLU A 27 3.27 -3.80 11.45
C GLU A 27 3.47 -2.67 10.42
N VAL A 28 4.10 -1.56 10.81
CA VAL A 28 4.44 -0.46 9.86
C VAL A 28 5.51 -0.93 8.87
N ALA A 29 6.52 -1.66 9.32
CA ALA A 29 7.54 -2.21 8.43
C ALA A 29 6.93 -3.21 7.43
N TYR A 30 6.02 -4.07 7.90
CA TYR A 30 5.30 -5.01 7.05
C TYR A 30 4.36 -4.30 6.06
N ALA A 31 3.70 -3.21 6.48
CA ALA A 31 2.89 -2.41 5.58
C ALA A 31 3.72 -1.79 4.45
N TYR A 32 4.94 -1.30 4.73
CA TYR A 32 5.85 -0.84 3.68
C TYR A 32 6.18 -1.96 2.68
N ASP A 33 6.52 -3.17 3.16
CA ASP A 33 6.82 -4.32 2.29
C ASP A 33 5.65 -4.66 1.35
N ILE A 34 4.43 -4.72 1.90
CA ILE A 34 3.22 -4.98 1.12
C ILE A 34 2.95 -3.86 0.11
N LEU A 35 3.09 -2.60 0.52
CA LEU A 35 2.84 -1.46 -0.38
C LEU A 35 3.89 -1.35 -1.49
N PHE A 36 5.17 -1.67 -1.23
CA PHE A 36 6.18 -1.79 -2.27
C PHE A 36 5.85 -2.93 -3.24
N THR A 37 5.37 -4.06 -2.73
CA THR A 37 4.88 -5.16 -3.58
C THR A 37 3.71 -4.70 -4.45
N PHE A 38 2.73 -3.99 -3.90
CA PHE A 38 1.58 -3.47 -4.65
C PHE A 38 2.01 -2.47 -5.72
N ALA A 39 2.91 -1.54 -5.40
CA ALA A 39 3.47 -0.59 -6.36
C ALA A 39 4.21 -1.32 -7.50
N HIS A 40 4.98 -2.35 -7.18
CA HIS A 40 5.66 -3.15 -8.19
C HIS A 40 4.67 -3.84 -9.14
N VAL A 41 3.63 -4.47 -8.60
CA VAL A 41 2.57 -5.14 -9.36
C VAL A 41 1.79 -4.14 -10.24
N PHE A 42 1.46 -2.97 -9.70
CA PHE A 42 0.84 -1.87 -10.46
C PHE A 42 1.70 -1.46 -11.65
N HIS A 43 3.00 -1.25 -11.45
CA HIS A 43 3.92 -0.93 -12.56
C HIS A 43 4.07 -2.06 -13.57
N MET A 44 4.01 -3.33 -13.15
CA MET A 44 3.96 -4.46 -14.08
C MET A 44 2.67 -4.45 -14.91
N ARG A 45 1.52 -4.08 -14.31
CA ARG A 45 0.26 -3.90 -15.04
C ARG A 45 0.35 -2.78 -16.06
N GLN A 46 0.87 -1.61 -15.68
CA GLN A 46 1.04 -0.47 -16.61
C GLN A 46 1.93 -0.83 -17.80
N ARG A 47 2.98 -1.63 -17.58
CA ARG A 47 3.89 -2.12 -18.62
C ARG A 47 3.34 -3.31 -19.42
N LYS A 48 2.09 -3.72 -19.16
CA LYS A 48 1.41 -4.85 -19.83
C LYS A 48 2.15 -6.19 -19.69
N VAL A 49 2.85 -6.37 -18.56
CA VAL A 49 3.54 -7.63 -18.23
C VAL A 49 2.56 -8.65 -17.66
N LEU A 50 1.60 -8.19 -16.85
CA LEU A 50 0.57 -9.05 -16.26
C LEU A 50 -0.59 -9.28 -17.21
N SER A 51 -1.02 -10.53 -17.33
CA SER A 51 -2.30 -10.88 -17.95
C SER A 51 -3.48 -10.31 -17.14
N ASP A 52 -4.64 -10.23 -17.77
CA ASP A 52 -5.87 -9.75 -17.09
C ASP A 52 -6.26 -10.64 -15.91
N ASN A 53 -6.04 -11.96 -16.02
CA ASN A 53 -6.33 -12.89 -14.94
C ASN A 53 -5.38 -12.72 -13.74
N GLU A 54 -4.08 -12.55 -13.99
CA GLU A 54 -3.10 -12.27 -12.93
C GLU A 54 -3.42 -10.94 -12.25
N TRP A 55 -3.69 -9.89 -13.05
CA TRP A 55 -4.09 -8.59 -12.51
C TRP A 55 -5.35 -8.70 -11.65
N ALA A 56 -6.39 -9.41 -12.09
CA ALA A 56 -7.61 -9.57 -11.32
C ALA A 56 -7.38 -10.24 -9.95
N GLY A 57 -6.44 -11.19 -9.87
CA GLY A 57 -6.02 -11.82 -8.61
C GLY A 57 -5.34 -10.82 -7.68
N TRP A 58 -4.33 -10.11 -8.18
CA TRP A 58 -3.62 -9.09 -7.42
C TRP A 58 -4.54 -7.95 -6.97
N PHE A 59 -5.36 -7.43 -7.87
CA PHE A 59 -6.29 -6.33 -7.58
C PHE A 59 -7.28 -6.70 -6.48
N ARG A 60 -7.83 -7.92 -6.52
CA ARG A 60 -8.68 -8.43 -5.43
C ARG A 60 -7.93 -8.45 -4.11
N TRP A 61 -6.68 -8.91 -4.10
CA TRP A 61 -5.89 -8.98 -2.87
C TRP A 61 -5.60 -7.57 -2.33
N MET A 62 -5.16 -6.65 -3.18
CA MET A 62 -4.95 -5.23 -2.81
C MET A 62 -6.20 -4.64 -2.17
N LYS A 63 -7.36 -4.81 -2.82
CA LYS A 63 -8.62 -4.25 -2.32
C LYS A 63 -9.01 -4.84 -0.98
N SER A 64 -8.94 -6.16 -0.81
CA SER A 64 -9.23 -6.80 0.48
C SER A 64 -8.28 -6.36 1.59
N SER A 65 -7.00 -6.14 1.27
CA SER A 65 -6.01 -5.63 2.22
C SER A 65 -6.34 -4.21 2.73
N PHE A 66 -6.84 -3.33 1.87
CA PHE A 66 -7.26 -1.97 2.24
C PHE A 66 -8.64 -1.95 2.92
N GLU A 67 -9.55 -2.86 2.57
CA GLU A 67 -10.88 -2.96 3.18
C GLU A 67 -10.88 -3.56 4.58
N GLN A 68 -10.06 -4.60 4.82
CA GLN A 68 -10.16 -5.43 6.03
C GLN A 68 -8.96 -5.27 6.97
N GLY A 69 -7.82 -4.81 6.47
CA GLY A 69 -6.57 -4.69 7.23
C GLY A 69 -6.29 -3.28 7.73
N GLU A 70 -5.21 -3.15 8.50
CA GLU A 70 -4.70 -1.87 9.01
C GLU A 70 -3.95 -1.04 7.95
N ILE A 71 -3.69 -1.61 6.76
CA ILE A 71 -2.91 -0.96 5.70
C ILE A 71 -3.52 0.38 5.29
N MET A 72 -4.85 0.53 5.25
CA MET A 72 -5.48 1.82 4.95
C MET A 72 -5.16 2.88 6.01
N GLN A 73 -5.19 2.53 7.29
CA GLN A 73 -4.89 3.47 8.38
C GLN A 73 -3.40 3.87 8.31
N ILE A 74 -2.52 2.89 8.09
CA ILE A 74 -1.08 3.13 7.94
C ILE A 74 -0.79 4.00 6.71
N TRP A 75 -1.45 3.75 5.57
CA TRP A 75 -1.37 4.56 4.36
C TRP A 75 -1.75 6.03 4.64
N LYS A 76 -2.89 6.25 5.29
CA LYS A 76 -3.44 7.60 5.54
C LYS A 76 -2.66 8.41 6.57
N TYR A 77 -2.16 7.78 7.63
CA TYR A 77 -1.73 8.50 8.84
C TYR A 77 -0.24 8.31 9.20
N THR A 78 0.42 7.30 8.63
CA THR A 78 1.79 6.94 9.05
C THR A 78 2.80 7.07 7.92
N ILE A 79 2.43 6.76 6.68
CA ILE A 79 3.36 6.71 5.55
C ILE A 79 3.52 8.11 4.94
N GLU A 80 4.78 8.51 4.75
CA GLU A 80 5.13 9.70 3.98
C GLU A 80 5.08 9.38 2.48
N MET A 81 3.88 9.26 1.92
CA MET A 81 3.61 8.73 0.57
C MET A 81 4.48 9.38 -0.52
N GLU A 82 4.56 10.71 -0.48
CA GLU A 82 5.32 11.54 -1.43
C GLU A 82 6.82 11.24 -1.47
N LYS A 83 7.38 10.61 -0.43
CA LYS A 83 8.80 10.25 -0.38
C LYS A 83 9.10 8.89 -0.99
N TRP A 84 8.14 7.97 -1.02
CA TRP A 84 8.38 6.55 -1.29
C TRP A 84 7.68 6.02 -2.55
N PHE A 85 6.57 6.64 -2.95
CA PHE A 85 5.75 6.17 -4.06
C PHE A 85 5.57 7.27 -5.10
N ASP A 86 5.56 6.89 -6.37
CA ASP A 86 5.29 7.83 -7.45
C ASP A 86 3.82 8.30 -7.43
N PRO A 87 3.52 9.48 -8.02
CA PRO A 87 2.17 10.02 -8.00
C PRO A 87 1.10 9.12 -8.63
N ALA A 88 1.45 8.31 -9.64
CA ALA A 88 0.45 7.49 -10.33
C ALA A 88 0.01 6.29 -9.47
N PHE A 89 0.93 5.72 -8.69
CA PHE A 89 0.54 4.69 -7.71
C PHE A 89 -0.29 5.29 -6.57
N GLN A 90 0.02 6.49 -6.10
CA GLN A 90 -0.77 7.17 -5.06
C GLN A 90 -2.21 7.40 -5.52
N GLU A 91 -2.39 7.98 -6.72
CA GLU A 91 -3.71 8.20 -7.33
C GLU A 91 -4.48 6.88 -7.46
N PHE A 92 -3.83 5.82 -7.93
CA PHE A 92 -4.44 4.49 -8.01
C PHE A 92 -4.93 3.97 -6.64
N VAL A 93 -4.12 4.09 -5.59
CA VAL A 93 -4.52 3.65 -4.25
C VAL A 93 -5.74 4.44 -3.78
N ASP A 94 -5.69 5.77 -3.90
CA ASP A 94 -6.72 6.65 -3.38
C ASP A 94 -8.06 6.50 -4.12
N GLU A 95 -8.02 6.23 -5.43
CA GLU A 95 -9.23 6.08 -6.26
C GLU A 95 -9.81 4.66 -6.24
N GLU A 96 -8.96 3.63 -6.26
CA GLU A 96 -9.39 2.25 -6.54
C GLU A 96 -9.37 1.33 -5.32
N LEU A 97 -8.49 1.60 -4.34
CA LEU A 97 -8.27 0.72 -3.19
C LEU A 97 -8.88 1.24 -1.89
N ILE A 98 -8.92 2.56 -1.69
CA ILE A 98 -9.57 3.13 -0.52
C ILE A 98 -11.09 2.99 -0.68
N PRO A 99 -11.79 2.35 0.28
CA PRO A 99 -13.24 2.23 0.21
C PRO A 99 -13.87 3.62 0.20
N SER A 100 -14.65 3.93 -0.83
CA SER A 100 -15.45 5.15 -0.83
C SER A 100 -16.43 5.06 0.33
N THR A 101 -16.40 6.03 1.24
CA THR A 101 -17.35 6.11 2.35
C THR A 101 -18.76 6.36 1.80
N LYS A 102 -19.48 5.29 1.46
CA LYS A 102 -20.94 5.31 1.47
C LYS A 102 -21.35 5.30 2.94
N ASP A 103 -21.33 6.47 3.60
CA ASP A 103 -22.11 6.80 4.81
C ASP A 103 -21.57 8.06 5.54
N ASP A 104 -21.43 9.18 4.83
CA ASP A 104 -21.49 10.51 5.45
C ASP A 104 -22.68 11.27 4.84
N ASN A 105 -23.87 10.69 4.96
CA ASN A 105 -25.10 11.48 4.91
C ASN A 105 -25.43 11.88 6.36
N PRO A 106 -25.28 13.17 6.74
CA PRO A 106 -25.83 13.61 8.01
C PRO A 106 -27.34 13.43 7.92
N THR A 107 -27.86 12.46 8.67
CA THR A 107 -29.28 12.41 8.98
C THR A 107 -29.58 13.69 9.74
N ILE A 108 -30.05 14.72 9.02
CA ILE A 108 -30.65 15.88 9.63
C ILE A 108 -31.94 15.37 10.27
N LEU A 109 -31.90 15.18 11.59
CA LEU A 109 -33.09 15.07 12.40
C LEU A 109 -33.78 16.44 12.39
N THR A 110 -34.77 16.60 11.52
CA THR A 110 -35.83 17.61 11.66
C THR A 110 -36.99 17.05 12.46
#